data_AF-A0A420HQW5-F1
#
_entry.id   AF-A0A420HQW5-F1
#
_cell.length_a   1.000
_cell.length_b   1.000
_cell.length_c   1.000
_cell.angle_alpha   90.00
_cell.angle_beta   90.00
_cell.angle_gamma   90.00
#
_symmetry.space_group_name_H-M   'P 1'
#
loop_
_entity.id
_entity.type
_entity.pdbx_description
1 polymer ?
#
loop_
_entity_poly.entity_id
_entity_poly.type
_entity_poly.pdbx_seq_one_letter_code
_entity_poly.pdbx_strand_id
1 'polypeptide(L)'
;MKFLSIIKPQHRNRIYQRLYQRLVQSRRFSLNALNRDLVTVSEDVVFHKNQLNPVVALESALYTHILPYPENFELALRLQDVIRRSGATPATIGIINSVAKIGLSDQEIHSLCSAAGKPETLKVSRNDLSFILGMGIAGSPSNGGTTISSTMTLARWAGINVLATSGFGDVHLGGKDPLSMSADLTELGRTPIAIISGGFKSSLDTHRTLELLEAKGILVATYSDARVTNINFPEYYSHDSRISSPRVFHDPKEAAAIIFSLAKLGTRGNRFSRSGALFANPISEDVSIPKEEIEKATHQATSEATKLGIHGKEAANFVLNKIKDFTNGRSDSVSRASIESNVILASKIAIEVASLWKKDRDLQNYNQGSSIATEKPEQLQGNQACKNSIRPRITKYTARSNSLYEAKINAFKTIKVLGINEIPKFSPNIAIIGAVANKQICDFILSPNAAFDTNLQPILKSTNHSRIEHTVGGVGHDIALATHLVSGNQRVRLYSLVANDLPGSTIVNSLKAETLDVNGIKVLPETIYRSGQAIQNRTAQCVHINDGKKDLVLGMNDFQIFRHNSYEFSKIKTSYLKWA
;
A
#
# COMPACT_ATOMS: atom_id res chain seq x y z
N MET A 1 7.39 -28.94 31.19
CA MET A 1 8.72 -28.69 31.79
C MET A 1 9.04 -29.70 32.90
N LYS A 2 9.26 -30.99 32.59
CA LYS A 2 9.72 -31.98 33.60
C LYS A 2 10.74 -33.01 33.09
N PHE A 3 11.37 -32.76 31.93
CA PHE A 3 12.32 -33.70 31.31
C PHE A 3 13.77 -33.17 31.18
N LEU A 4 14.07 -31.98 31.71
CA LEU A 4 15.37 -31.31 31.49
C LEU A 4 16.29 -31.26 32.72
N SER A 5 15.96 -31.93 33.82
CA SER A 5 16.80 -31.94 35.03
C SER A 5 17.92 -33.00 35.02
N ILE A 6 18.03 -33.86 34.00
CA ILE A 6 18.94 -35.02 34.01
C ILE A 6 20.18 -34.83 33.09
N ILE A 7 20.30 -33.72 32.37
CA ILE A 7 21.39 -33.54 31.38
C ILE A 7 22.48 -32.59 31.89
N LYS A 8 23.74 -33.07 31.89
CA LYS A 8 24.94 -32.32 32.28
C LYS A 8 25.03 -30.94 31.59
N PRO A 9 25.50 -29.88 32.28
CA PRO A 9 25.45 -28.49 31.80
C PRO A 9 26.14 -28.24 30.44
N GLN A 10 27.14 -29.05 30.12
CA GLN A 10 27.92 -28.97 28.87
C GLN A 10 27.09 -29.33 27.62
N HIS A 11 26.03 -30.13 27.77
CA HIS A 11 25.14 -30.53 26.67
C HIS A 11 23.88 -29.68 26.58
N ARG A 12 23.54 -28.90 27.63
CA ARG A 12 22.41 -27.94 27.58
C ARG A 12 22.65 -26.86 26.53
N ASN A 13 23.84 -26.26 26.45
CA ASN A 13 24.12 -25.20 25.48
C ASN A 13 24.07 -25.68 24.02
N ARG A 14 24.52 -26.91 23.72
CA ARG A 14 24.42 -27.49 22.37
C ARG A 14 22.98 -27.85 21.98
N ILE A 15 22.18 -28.33 22.93
CA ILE A 15 20.76 -28.66 22.69
C ILE A 15 19.94 -27.37 22.57
N TYR A 16 20.22 -26.34 23.37
CA TYR A 16 19.63 -25.01 23.23
C TYR A 16 20.01 -24.36 21.90
N GLN A 17 21.27 -24.40 21.47
CA GLN A 17 21.67 -23.88 20.16
C GLN A 17 21.02 -24.65 19.00
N ARG A 18 20.89 -25.98 19.09
CA ARG A 18 20.20 -26.79 18.06
C ARG A 18 18.68 -26.60 18.04
N LEU A 19 18.05 -26.43 19.20
CA LEU A 19 16.61 -26.12 19.30
C LEU A 19 16.33 -24.67 18.89
N TYR A 20 17.22 -23.73 19.21
CA TYR A 20 17.13 -22.34 18.78
C TYR A 20 17.37 -22.21 17.27
N GLN A 21 18.35 -22.94 16.70
CA GLN A 21 18.51 -23.04 15.24
C GLN A 21 17.30 -23.69 14.55
N ARG A 22 16.65 -24.70 15.16
CA ARG A 22 15.41 -25.31 14.64
C ARG A 22 14.17 -24.41 14.79
N LEU A 23 14.09 -23.59 15.84
CA LEU A 23 12.98 -22.64 16.06
C LEU A 23 13.15 -21.34 15.25
N VAL A 24 14.39 -20.92 14.98
CA VAL A 24 14.72 -19.81 14.05
C VAL A 24 14.56 -20.26 12.58
N GLN A 25 14.56 -21.56 12.30
CA GLN A 25 14.30 -22.11 10.96
C GLN A 25 12.83 -22.02 10.50
N SER A 26 11.87 -21.63 11.34
CA SER A 26 10.48 -21.43 10.90
C SER A 26 10.27 -20.04 10.29
N ARG A 27 10.83 -19.85 9.07
CA ARG A 27 10.42 -18.93 7.97
C ARG A 27 11.58 -18.57 7.03
N ARG A 28 12.55 -19.47 6.83
CA ARG A 28 13.33 -19.42 5.58
C ARG A 28 12.40 -19.88 4.46
N PHE A 29 11.83 -18.93 3.71
CA PHE A 29 11.41 -19.22 2.34
C PHE A 29 12.67 -19.41 1.50
N SER A 30 13.42 -20.47 1.77
CA SER A 30 14.35 -20.97 0.78
C SER A 30 13.48 -21.42 -0.39
N LEU A 31 13.70 -20.83 -1.55
CA LEU A 31 13.34 -21.45 -2.82
C LEU A 31 14.20 -22.72 -2.93
N ASN A 32 13.83 -23.74 -2.15
CA ASN A 32 14.58 -24.99 -1.93
C ASN A 32 14.83 -25.79 -3.22
N ALA A 33 14.24 -25.38 -4.36
CA ALA A 33 14.52 -25.97 -5.67
C ALA A 33 15.79 -25.41 -6.35
N LEU A 34 16.28 -24.22 -5.95
CA LEU A 34 17.40 -23.52 -6.60
C LEU A 34 18.61 -23.30 -5.68
N ASN A 35 18.52 -23.73 -4.41
CA ASN A 35 19.57 -23.62 -3.39
C ASN A 35 20.18 -22.20 -3.26
N ARG A 36 19.39 -21.16 -3.54
CA ARG A 36 19.81 -19.74 -3.52
C ARG A 36 18.75 -18.89 -2.84
N ASP A 37 19.17 -18.10 -1.85
CA ASP A 37 18.31 -17.10 -1.22
C ASP A 37 18.25 -15.84 -2.08
N LEU A 38 17.04 -15.38 -2.42
CA LEU A 38 16.84 -14.12 -3.17
C LEU A 38 16.97 -12.89 -2.27
N VAL A 39 16.66 -13.06 -0.98
CA VAL A 39 16.73 -12.00 0.02
C VAL A 39 17.41 -12.55 1.26
N THR A 40 18.39 -11.81 1.76
CA THR A 40 19.11 -12.10 2.99
C THR A 40 19.03 -10.89 3.92
N VAL A 41 18.90 -11.14 5.21
CA VAL A 41 18.88 -10.12 6.26
C VAL A 41 20.06 -10.39 7.17
N SER A 42 20.85 -9.36 7.45
CA SER A 42 22.00 -9.50 8.36
C SER A 42 21.55 -9.93 9.75
N GLU A 43 22.43 -10.64 10.44
CA GLU A 43 22.18 -11.14 11.79
C GLU A 43 21.86 -10.00 12.75
N ASP A 44 22.56 -8.86 12.62
CA ASP A 44 22.33 -7.65 13.40
C ASP A 44 20.91 -7.11 13.22
N VAL A 45 20.43 -7.00 11.98
CA VAL A 45 19.06 -6.51 11.71
C VAL A 45 18.02 -7.51 12.25
N VAL A 46 18.24 -8.82 12.06
CA VAL A 46 17.35 -9.87 12.62
C VAL A 46 17.30 -9.79 14.14
N PHE A 47 18.45 -9.65 14.80
CA PHE A 47 18.55 -9.55 16.25
C PHE A 47 17.78 -8.33 16.77
N HIS A 48 18.08 -7.13 16.25
CA HIS A 48 17.45 -5.90 16.71
C HIS A 48 15.95 -5.91 16.47
N LYS A 49 15.51 -6.39 15.30
CA LYS A 49 14.09 -6.51 14.99
C LYS A 49 13.36 -7.50 15.91
N ASN A 50 13.97 -8.63 16.25
CA ASN A 50 13.35 -9.61 17.18
C ASN A 50 13.27 -9.08 18.62
N GLN A 51 14.21 -8.22 19.03
CA GLN A 51 14.19 -7.55 20.32
C GLN A 51 13.33 -6.28 20.36
N LEU A 52 12.65 -5.94 19.24
CA LEU A 52 11.92 -4.68 19.06
C LEU A 52 12.83 -3.45 19.28
N ASN A 53 14.10 -3.55 18.93
CA ASN A 53 15.04 -2.44 18.96
C ASN A 53 14.91 -1.60 17.68
N PRO A 54 15.24 -0.30 17.74
CA PRO A 54 15.13 0.62 16.62
C PRO A 54 16.04 0.24 15.45
N VAL A 55 15.46 0.13 14.25
CA VAL A 55 16.19 -0.12 12.99
C VAL A 55 15.77 0.95 11.98
N VAL A 56 16.74 1.56 11.30
CA VAL A 56 16.53 2.57 10.25
C VAL A 56 17.09 2.05 8.92
N ALA A 57 16.25 1.94 7.91
CA ALA A 57 16.67 1.54 6.57
C ALA A 57 17.29 2.70 5.79
N LEU A 58 18.31 2.40 4.98
CA LEU A 58 18.95 3.33 4.04
C LEU A 58 18.95 2.74 2.63
N GLU A 59 18.73 3.60 1.63
CA GLU A 59 18.88 3.23 0.22
C GLU A 59 20.35 3.18 -0.21
N SER A 60 20.66 2.52 -1.33
CA SER A 60 22.02 2.42 -1.87
C SER A 60 22.19 3.02 -3.27
N ALA A 61 21.09 3.39 -3.95
CA ALA A 61 21.15 4.15 -5.19
C ALA A 61 21.88 5.50 -5.02
N LEU A 62 21.77 6.10 -3.82
CA LEU A 62 22.52 7.30 -3.43
C LEU A 62 24.04 7.11 -3.60
N TYR A 63 24.57 5.98 -3.17
CA TYR A 63 26.01 5.71 -3.20
C TYR A 63 26.51 5.26 -4.58
N THR A 64 25.65 4.66 -5.39
CA THR A 64 26.04 3.99 -6.64
C THR A 64 25.83 4.84 -7.89
N HIS A 65 24.90 5.79 -7.84
CA HIS A 65 24.42 6.52 -9.04
C HIS A 65 24.37 8.04 -8.88
N ILE A 66 24.67 8.57 -7.69
CA ILE A 66 24.63 10.01 -7.41
C ILE A 66 26.02 10.54 -7.08
N LEU A 67 26.72 9.89 -6.12
CA LEU A 67 28.02 10.35 -5.66
C LEU A 67 29.18 9.55 -6.29
N PRO A 68 30.31 10.21 -6.60
CA PRO A 68 31.52 9.53 -7.06
C PRO A 68 32.23 8.80 -5.91
N TYR A 69 33.09 7.85 -6.26
CA TYR A 69 34.03 7.24 -5.32
C TYR A 69 35.26 8.14 -5.12
N PRO A 70 35.83 8.29 -3.90
CA PRO A 70 35.49 7.60 -2.64
C PRO A 70 34.41 8.29 -1.78
N GLU A 71 33.92 9.47 -2.18
CA GLU A 71 32.98 10.27 -1.38
C GLU A 71 31.68 9.52 -1.05
N ASN A 72 31.22 8.67 -1.97
CA ASN A 72 30.05 7.81 -1.78
C ASN A 72 30.22 6.81 -0.62
N PHE A 73 31.41 6.23 -0.49
CA PHE A 73 31.76 5.25 0.53
C PHE A 73 31.90 5.92 1.89
N GLU A 74 32.59 7.07 1.94
CA GLU A 74 32.72 7.88 3.17
C GLU A 74 31.35 8.32 3.70
N LEU A 75 30.46 8.79 2.82
CA LEU A 75 29.10 9.14 3.22
C LEU A 75 28.34 7.92 3.75
N ALA A 76 28.42 6.76 3.07
CA ALA A 76 27.72 5.56 3.51
C ALA A 76 28.15 5.11 4.92
N LEU A 77 29.46 5.14 5.23
CA LEU A 77 29.97 4.83 6.56
C LEU A 77 29.53 5.88 7.59
N ARG A 78 29.65 7.17 7.25
CA ARG A 78 29.23 8.27 8.13
C ARG A 78 27.76 8.16 8.51
N LEU A 79 26.87 7.87 7.56
CA LEU A 79 25.44 7.73 7.84
C LEU A 79 25.14 6.53 8.75
N GLN A 80 25.81 5.39 8.55
CA GLN A 80 25.68 4.27 9.47
C GLN A 80 26.11 4.65 10.90
N ASP A 81 27.22 5.37 11.04
CA ASP A 81 27.74 5.81 12.33
C ASP A 81 26.84 6.82 13.02
N VAL A 82 26.25 7.74 12.27
CA VAL A 82 25.25 8.70 12.80
C VAL A 82 24.03 7.95 13.34
N ILE A 83 23.54 6.91 12.66
CA ILE A 83 22.44 6.06 13.15
C ILE A 83 22.82 5.36 14.45
N ARG A 84 24.00 4.74 14.49
CA ARG A 84 24.50 4.04 15.69
C ARG A 84 24.64 4.97 16.89
N ARG A 85 25.28 6.14 16.70
CA ARG A 85 25.43 7.17 17.74
C ARG A 85 24.10 7.74 18.20
N SER A 86 23.10 7.78 17.31
CA SER A 86 21.74 8.20 17.64
C SER A 86 20.93 7.11 18.36
N GLY A 87 21.50 5.92 18.62
CA GLY A 87 20.86 4.84 19.37
C GLY A 87 20.00 3.88 18.54
N ALA A 88 20.14 3.89 17.21
CA ALA A 88 19.44 2.99 16.30
C ALA A 88 20.41 2.08 15.53
N THR A 89 19.88 1.03 14.89
CA THR A 89 20.67 0.13 14.04
C THR A 89 20.49 0.49 12.56
N PRO A 90 21.57 0.76 11.81
CA PRO A 90 21.46 1.01 10.38
C PRO A 90 21.19 -0.28 9.61
N ALA A 91 20.35 -0.17 8.59
CA ALA A 91 20.09 -1.25 7.64
C ALA A 91 20.20 -0.70 6.22
N THR A 92 21.43 -0.49 5.74
CA THR A 92 21.66 -0.18 4.31
C THR A 92 21.23 -1.37 3.46
N ILE A 93 20.42 -1.12 2.45
CA ILE A 93 19.86 -2.15 1.58
C ILE A 93 20.46 -2.02 0.19
N GLY A 94 20.87 -3.13 -0.41
CA GLY A 94 21.41 -3.17 -1.77
C GLY A 94 21.34 -4.58 -2.38
N ILE A 95 21.71 -4.69 -3.65
CA ILE A 95 21.81 -5.98 -4.35
C ILE A 95 23.29 -6.32 -4.56
N ILE A 96 23.72 -7.48 -4.04
CA ILE A 96 25.07 -8.00 -4.24
C ILE A 96 24.97 -9.39 -4.84
N ASN A 97 25.62 -9.58 -6.00
CA ASN A 97 25.57 -10.80 -6.79
C ASN A 97 24.13 -11.30 -6.95
N SER A 98 23.21 -10.42 -7.34
CA SER A 98 21.78 -10.71 -7.51
C SER A 98 21.10 -11.30 -6.27
N VAL A 99 21.57 -10.96 -5.08
CA VAL A 99 20.90 -11.23 -3.80
C VAL A 99 20.58 -9.91 -3.14
N ALA A 100 19.31 -9.69 -2.78
CA ALA A 100 18.91 -8.53 -2.01
C ALA A 100 19.41 -8.69 -0.57
N LYS A 101 20.28 -7.80 -0.12
CA LYS A 101 20.85 -7.81 1.22
C LYS A 101 20.31 -6.65 2.03
N ILE A 102 19.80 -6.95 3.22
CA ILE A 102 19.21 -5.98 4.16
C ILE A 102 20.14 -5.85 5.35
N GLY A 103 20.81 -4.70 5.46
CA GLY A 103 21.92 -4.46 6.37
C GLY A 103 23.23 -4.96 5.76
N LEU A 104 23.77 -4.20 4.81
CA LEU A 104 25.08 -4.46 4.22
C LEU A 104 26.21 -4.29 5.26
N SER A 105 27.23 -5.14 5.17
CA SER A 105 28.48 -4.94 5.91
C SER A 105 29.32 -3.83 5.29
N ASP A 106 30.32 -3.32 6.01
CA ASP A 106 31.21 -2.28 5.48
C ASP A 106 32.00 -2.77 4.24
N GLN A 107 32.35 -4.06 4.19
CA GLN A 107 32.99 -4.67 3.01
C GLN A 107 32.04 -4.74 1.81
N GLU A 108 30.77 -5.04 2.05
CA GLU A 108 29.73 -5.07 1.03
C GLU A 108 29.40 -3.67 0.51
N ILE A 109 29.36 -2.68 1.40
CA ILE A 109 29.21 -1.26 1.05
C ILE A 109 30.41 -0.80 0.23
N HIS A 110 31.63 -1.16 0.62
CA HIS A 110 32.84 -0.87 -0.15
C HIS A 110 32.74 -1.48 -1.56
N SER A 111 32.39 -2.77 -1.66
CA SER A 111 32.23 -3.45 -2.94
C SER A 111 31.19 -2.77 -3.84
N LEU A 112 30.08 -2.29 -3.27
CA LEU A 112 29.01 -1.64 -4.01
C LEU A 112 29.41 -0.21 -4.44
N CYS A 113 30.07 0.55 -3.57
CA CYS A 113 30.52 1.93 -3.84
C CYS A 113 31.65 1.97 -4.86
N SER A 114 32.61 1.03 -4.78
CA SER A 114 33.73 0.92 -5.74
C SER A 114 33.27 0.42 -7.13
N ALA A 115 32.03 -0.07 -7.23
CA ALA A 115 31.40 -0.45 -8.49
C ALA A 115 30.46 0.65 -9.05
N ALA A 116 30.37 1.82 -8.40
CA ALA A 116 29.57 2.94 -8.86
C ALA A 116 29.99 3.38 -10.28
N GLY A 117 29.01 3.72 -11.12
CA GLY A 117 29.22 4.12 -12.51
C GLY A 117 29.58 3.00 -13.49
N LYS A 118 29.78 1.75 -13.04
CA LYS A 118 30.03 0.61 -13.93
C LYS A 118 28.71 0.10 -14.55
N PRO A 119 28.69 -0.31 -15.83
CA PRO A 119 27.47 -0.82 -16.49
C PRO A 119 26.82 -2.03 -15.78
N GLU A 120 27.62 -2.85 -15.11
CA GLU A 120 27.16 -4.00 -14.32
C GLU A 120 26.53 -3.64 -12.96
N THR A 121 26.59 -2.38 -12.53
CA THR A 121 25.93 -1.91 -11.30
C THR A 121 24.63 -1.23 -11.66
N LEU A 122 23.51 -1.93 -11.47
CA LEU A 122 22.20 -1.45 -11.90
C LEU A 122 21.56 -0.49 -10.88
N LYS A 123 20.82 0.51 -11.38
CA LYS A 123 19.89 1.32 -10.58
C LYS A 123 18.58 0.56 -10.44
N VAL A 124 18.35 -0.01 -9.26
CA VAL A 124 17.26 -0.98 -9.01
C VAL A 124 16.05 -0.27 -8.39
N SER A 125 15.09 0.11 -9.23
CA SER A 125 13.72 0.46 -8.82
C SER A 125 12.90 -0.81 -8.62
N ARG A 126 11.67 -0.68 -8.10
CA ARG A 126 10.86 -1.85 -7.74
C ARG A 126 10.65 -2.84 -8.89
N ASN A 127 10.37 -2.35 -10.10
CA ASN A 127 10.18 -3.21 -11.27
C ASN A 127 11.46 -3.96 -11.66
N ASP A 128 12.63 -3.42 -11.31
CA ASP A 128 13.93 -4.01 -11.60
C ASP A 128 14.28 -5.15 -10.62
N LEU A 129 13.65 -5.21 -9.44
CA LEU A 129 13.94 -6.24 -8.42
C LEU A 129 13.81 -7.66 -8.97
N SER A 130 12.70 -7.98 -9.66
CA SER A 130 12.50 -9.32 -10.23
C SER A 130 13.51 -9.63 -11.33
N PHE A 131 13.90 -8.61 -12.11
CA PHE A 131 14.88 -8.77 -13.17
C PHE A 131 16.26 -9.09 -12.58
N ILE A 132 16.81 -8.23 -11.72
CA ILE A 132 18.17 -8.41 -11.20
C ILE A 132 18.32 -9.69 -10.37
N LEU A 133 17.32 -10.02 -9.54
CA LEU A 133 17.32 -11.26 -8.76
C LEU A 133 17.18 -12.49 -9.67
N GLY A 134 16.33 -12.40 -10.70
CA GLY A 134 16.12 -13.44 -11.70
C GLY A 134 17.38 -13.72 -12.54
N MET A 135 18.13 -12.69 -12.93
CA MET A 135 19.39 -12.84 -13.66
C MET A 135 20.44 -13.61 -12.83
N GLY A 136 20.41 -13.45 -11.51
CA GLY A 136 21.19 -14.28 -10.59
C GLY A 136 20.84 -15.76 -10.71
N ILE A 137 19.55 -16.10 -10.74
CA ILE A 137 19.08 -17.48 -10.94
C ILE A 137 19.52 -18.01 -12.31
N ALA A 138 19.47 -17.18 -13.33
CA ALA A 138 19.87 -17.53 -14.70
C ALA A 138 21.39 -17.69 -14.90
N GLY A 139 22.21 -17.45 -13.88
CA GLY A 139 23.67 -17.61 -13.94
C GLY A 139 24.46 -16.36 -14.33
N SER A 140 23.80 -15.21 -14.48
CA SER A 140 24.44 -13.93 -14.82
C SER A 140 24.19 -12.90 -13.70
N PRO A 141 24.86 -13.04 -12.54
CA PRO A 141 24.62 -12.16 -11.40
C PRO A 141 25.13 -10.74 -11.67
N SER A 142 24.47 -9.76 -11.05
CA SER A 142 24.89 -8.36 -11.10
C SER A 142 24.71 -7.69 -9.75
N ASN A 143 25.38 -6.56 -9.55
CA ASN A 143 25.21 -5.73 -8.37
C ASN A 143 24.21 -4.61 -8.67
N GLY A 144 23.65 -4.01 -7.64
CA GLY A 144 22.74 -2.90 -7.86
C GLY A 144 22.44 -2.08 -6.61
N GLY A 145 22.36 -0.77 -6.83
CA GLY A 145 21.89 0.18 -5.82
C GLY A 145 20.37 0.26 -5.84
N THR A 146 19.73 0.02 -4.70
CA THR A 146 18.27 0.13 -4.59
C THR A 146 17.84 1.58 -4.46
N THR A 147 16.87 2.02 -5.26
CA THR A 147 16.19 3.30 -5.06
C THR A 147 15.28 3.25 -3.84
N ILE A 148 14.66 4.38 -3.47
CA ILE A 148 13.66 4.46 -2.40
C ILE A 148 12.58 3.37 -2.58
N SER A 149 11.94 3.26 -3.75
CA SER A 149 10.88 2.25 -3.99
C SER A 149 11.29 0.79 -3.72
N SER A 150 12.48 0.38 -4.16
CA SER A 150 13.02 -0.96 -3.88
C SER A 150 13.38 -1.13 -2.41
N THR A 151 14.01 -0.10 -1.83
CA THR A 151 14.42 -0.09 -0.43
C THR A 151 13.21 -0.22 0.49
N MET A 152 12.12 0.48 0.20
CA MET A 152 10.84 0.35 0.91
C MET A 152 10.28 -1.07 0.86
N THR A 153 10.29 -1.67 -0.34
CA THR A 153 9.80 -3.04 -0.55
C THR A 153 10.55 -4.03 0.32
N LEU A 154 11.89 -3.97 0.28
CA LEU A 154 12.78 -4.87 1.00
C LEU A 154 12.78 -4.60 2.51
N ALA A 155 12.86 -3.33 2.93
CA ALA A 155 12.79 -2.92 4.32
C ALA A 155 11.49 -3.41 4.97
N ARG A 156 10.35 -3.20 4.29
CA ARG A 156 9.06 -3.63 4.81
C ARG A 156 8.95 -5.14 4.86
N TRP A 157 9.51 -5.86 3.88
CA TRP A 157 9.59 -7.32 3.90
C TRP A 157 10.37 -7.84 5.13
N ALA A 158 11.45 -7.16 5.52
CA ALA A 158 12.20 -7.47 6.75
C ALA A 158 11.50 -7.02 8.04
N GLY A 159 10.39 -6.28 7.93
CA GLY A 159 9.65 -5.74 9.08
C GLY A 159 10.24 -4.47 9.67
N ILE A 160 11.06 -3.75 8.91
CA ILE A 160 11.55 -2.41 9.26
C ILE A 160 10.44 -1.40 8.96
N ASN A 161 10.23 -0.45 9.87
CA ASN A 161 9.13 0.52 9.78
C ASN A 161 9.58 1.94 9.39
N VAL A 162 10.87 2.24 9.45
CA VAL A 162 11.44 3.58 9.25
C VAL A 162 12.57 3.52 8.22
N LEU A 163 12.53 4.41 7.24
CA LEU A 163 13.54 4.59 6.20
C LEU A 163 13.91 6.07 6.11
N ALA A 164 15.20 6.38 6.03
CA ALA A 164 15.71 7.72 5.82
C ALA A 164 16.30 7.88 4.41
N THR A 165 16.03 9.01 3.76
CA THR A 165 16.62 9.40 2.47
C THR A 165 16.85 10.91 2.47
N SER A 166 17.62 11.41 1.51
CA SER A 166 17.90 12.83 1.38
C SER A 166 16.64 13.57 0.92
N GLY A 167 16.01 13.09 -0.14
CA GLY A 167 14.81 13.67 -0.74
C GLY A 167 13.96 12.57 -1.39
N PHE A 168 12.65 12.77 -1.40
CA PHE A 168 11.70 11.82 -1.94
C PHE A 168 11.46 12.09 -3.44
N GLY A 169 11.19 11.04 -4.22
CA GLY A 169 10.84 11.19 -5.62
C GLY A 169 9.46 11.82 -5.82
N ASP A 170 9.28 12.49 -6.95
CA ASP A 170 8.12 13.35 -7.23
C ASP A 170 7.60 13.21 -8.66
N VAL A 171 6.67 14.09 -9.03
CA VAL A 171 6.18 14.25 -10.39
C VAL A 171 7.16 15.16 -11.15
N HIS A 172 7.73 14.67 -12.25
CA HIS A 172 8.69 15.44 -13.03
C HIS A 172 7.99 16.47 -13.93
N LEU A 173 8.37 17.75 -13.83
CA LEU A 173 7.89 18.79 -14.75
C LEU A 173 8.67 18.75 -16.07
N GLY A 174 7.98 18.88 -17.20
CA GLY A 174 8.60 19.06 -18.53
C GLY A 174 8.36 17.94 -19.54
N GLY A 175 7.74 16.83 -19.13
CA GLY A 175 7.16 15.89 -20.10
C GLY A 175 5.85 16.47 -20.63
N LYS A 176 5.68 16.54 -21.96
CA LYS A 176 4.34 16.56 -22.57
C LYS A 176 3.47 15.37 -22.12
N ASP A 177 4.08 14.41 -21.44
CA ASP A 177 3.49 13.21 -20.88
C ASP A 177 3.12 13.39 -19.38
N PRO A 178 1.82 13.41 -19.04
CA PRO A 178 1.35 13.47 -17.66
C PRO A 178 1.74 12.25 -16.80
N LEU A 179 2.35 11.20 -17.37
CA LEU A 179 2.72 9.96 -16.69
C LEU A 179 4.17 9.90 -16.20
N SER A 180 4.99 10.94 -16.44
CA SER A 180 6.39 10.97 -15.99
C SER A 180 6.51 11.22 -14.47
N MET A 181 6.44 10.15 -13.68
CA MET A 181 6.40 10.20 -12.22
C MET A 181 7.32 9.16 -11.57
N SER A 182 7.87 9.47 -10.40
CA SER A 182 8.67 8.51 -9.65
C SER A 182 7.84 7.28 -9.23
N ALA A 183 8.45 6.10 -9.36
CA ALA A 183 7.91 4.85 -8.82
C ALA A 183 7.76 4.89 -7.28
N ASP A 184 8.45 5.80 -6.59
CA ASP A 184 8.39 5.98 -5.14
C ASP A 184 6.98 6.38 -4.68
N LEU A 185 6.28 7.22 -5.43
CA LEU A 185 4.90 7.66 -5.14
C LEU A 185 3.94 6.47 -5.11
N THR A 186 4.04 5.60 -6.10
CA THR A 186 3.20 4.40 -6.19
C THR A 186 3.62 3.35 -5.18
N GLU A 187 4.90 3.23 -4.86
CA GLU A 187 5.37 2.34 -3.81
C GLU A 187 4.79 2.71 -2.45
N LEU A 188 4.89 3.99 -2.07
CA LEU A 188 4.44 4.50 -0.79
C LEU A 188 2.93 4.34 -0.59
N GLY A 189 2.14 4.41 -1.67
CA GLY A 189 0.69 4.18 -1.60
C GLY A 189 0.28 2.76 -1.20
N ARG A 190 1.20 1.78 -1.22
CA ARG A 190 0.89 0.36 -0.91
C ARG A 190 1.93 -0.35 -0.05
N THR A 191 2.89 0.39 0.50
CA THR A 191 3.88 -0.13 1.44
C THR A 191 3.82 0.68 2.74
N PRO A 192 3.33 0.08 3.85
CA PRO A 192 3.16 0.78 5.12
C PRO A 192 4.50 0.90 5.84
N ILE A 193 5.25 1.94 5.46
CA ILE A 193 6.55 2.33 6.00
C ILE A 193 6.59 3.86 6.13
N ALA A 194 7.35 4.36 7.11
CA ALA A 194 7.61 5.78 7.29
C ALA A 194 8.89 6.18 6.54
N ILE A 195 8.78 7.19 5.69
CA ILE A 195 9.90 7.81 4.99
C ILE A 195 10.20 9.14 5.66
N ILE A 196 11.46 9.36 6.06
CA ILE A 196 11.95 10.66 6.50
C ILE A 196 12.80 11.23 5.36
N SER A 197 12.44 12.40 4.86
CA SER A 197 13.16 13.09 3.79
C SER A 197 13.12 14.61 3.94
N GLY A 198 13.95 15.33 3.17
CA GLY A 198 13.92 16.79 3.09
C GLY A 198 12.76 17.37 2.28
N GLY A 199 11.71 16.60 2.02
CA GLY A 199 10.67 16.91 1.03
C GLY A 199 10.96 16.26 -0.34
N PHE A 200 10.56 16.93 -1.42
CA PHE A 200 10.66 16.43 -2.81
C PHE A 200 11.93 16.92 -3.50
N LYS A 201 12.56 16.05 -4.30
CA LYS A 201 13.85 16.32 -4.97
C LYS A 201 13.77 17.35 -6.09
N SER A 202 12.64 17.43 -6.80
CA SER A 202 12.38 18.41 -7.84
C SER A 202 11.45 19.49 -7.28
N SER A 203 11.96 20.72 -7.26
CA SER A 203 11.25 21.90 -6.77
C SER A 203 10.11 22.36 -7.69
N LEU A 204 9.72 21.55 -8.68
CA LEU A 204 8.98 22.04 -9.83
C LEU A 204 7.46 21.85 -9.70
N ASP A 205 6.97 20.83 -8.99
CA ASP A 205 5.52 20.65 -8.75
C ASP A 205 5.19 19.98 -7.42
N THR A 206 5.60 20.64 -6.34
CA THR A 206 5.27 20.22 -4.97
C THR A 206 3.75 20.11 -4.77
N HIS A 207 2.98 21.05 -5.31
CA HIS A 207 1.52 21.05 -5.18
C HIS A 207 0.90 19.79 -5.78
N ARG A 208 1.17 19.50 -7.06
CA ARG A 208 0.63 18.29 -7.72
C ARG A 208 1.12 17.01 -7.07
N THR A 209 2.35 17.00 -6.57
CA THR A 209 2.88 15.84 -5.86
C THR A 209 2.12 15.60 -4.56
N LEU A 210 1.82 16.64 -3.77
CA LEU A 210 0.99 16.53 -2.55
C LEU A 210 -0.42 16.02 -2.86
N GLU A 211 -1.10 16.57 -3.88
CA GLU A 211 -2.42 16.12 -4.34
C GLU A 211 -2.42 14.63 -4.72
N LEU A 212 -1.37 14.19 -5.43
CA LEU A 212 -1.23 12.78 -5.81
C LEU A 212 -0.97 11.86 -4.60
N LEU A 213 -0.22 12.33 -3.62
CA LEU A 213 0.00 11.58 -2.37
C LEU A 213 -1.30 11.46 -1.58
N GLU A 214 -2.10 12.53 -1.50
CA GLU A 214 -3.43 12.50 -0.89
C GLU A 214 -4.35 11.49 -1.59
N ALA A 215 -4.42 11.54 -2.93
CA ALA A 215 -5.22 10.60 -3.72
C ALA A 215 -4.79 9.13 -3.53
N LYS A 216 -3.51 8.89 -3.20
CA LYS A 216 -2.96 7.56 -2.88
C LYS A 216 -3.13 7.17 -1.40
N GLY A 217 -3.76 8.01 -0.58
CA GLY A 217 -3.97 7.79 0.84
C GLY A 217 -2.68 7.84 1.66
N ILE A 218 -1.64 8.51 1.16
CA ILE A 218 -0.35 8.64 1.82
C ILE A 218 -0.41 9.82 2.79
N LEU A 219 -0.08 9.58 4.06
CA LEU A 219 0.05 10.64 5.03
C LEU A 219 1.30 11.47 4.71
N VAL A 220 1.17 12.80 4.69
CA VAL A 220 2.29 13.73 4.61
C VAL A 220 2.27 14.63 5.84
N ALA A 221 3.39 14.74 6.55
CA ALA A 221 3.54 15.64 7.68
C ALA A 221 4.93 16.28 7.71
N THR A 222 5.03 17.56 8.06
CA THR A 222 6.32 18.27 8.16
C THR A 222 6.72 18.49 9.62
N TYR A 223 8.02 18.35 9.90
CA TYR A 223 8.59 18.61 11.22
C TYR A 223 8.65 20.10 11.53
N SER A 224 8.24 20.49 12.74
CA SER A 224 8.43 21.84 13.27
C SER A 224 8.69 21.80 14.78
N ASP A 225 9.89 22.14 15.20
CA ASP A 225 10.25 22.27 16.62
C ASP A 225 9.66 23.52 17.28
N ALA A 226 9.34 24.56 16.51
CA ALA A 226 8.78 25.83 16.98
C ALA A 226 7.30 25.77 17.42
N ARG A 227 6.66 24.59 17.43
CA ARG A 227 5.21 24.40 17.69
C ARG A 227 4.31 25.26 16.79
N VAL A 228 4.79 25.62 15.61
CA VAL A 228 4.02 26.36 14.61
C VAL A 228 3.17 25.38 13.81
N THR A 229 1.86 25.63 13.72
CA THR A 229 0.92 24.72 13.05
C THR A 229 0.74 25.00 11.57
N ASN A 230 1.14 26.19 11.10
CA ASN A 230 1.06 26.57 9.70
C ASN A 230 2.47 26.79 9.16
N ILE A 231 3.10 25.69 8.75
CA ILE A 231 4.41 25.71 8.11
C ILE A 231 4.28 25.25 6.67
N ASN A 232 5.16 25.77 5.83
CA ASN A 232 5.23 25.35 4.45
C ASN A 232 5.99 24.03 4.34
N PHE A 233 5.68 23.27 3.31
CA PHE A 233 6.37 22.04 2.96
C PHE A 233 7.79 22.36 2.46
N PRO A 234 8.84 21.57 2.79
CA PRO A 234 10.19 21.82 2.28
C PRO A 234 10.39 21.22 0.88
N GLU A 235 11.29 21.84 0.11
CA GLU A 235 11.60 21.48 -1.30
C GLU A 235 13.05 21.01 -1.45
N TYR A 236 13.47 20.09 -0.56
CA TYR A 236 14.79 19.42 -0.53
C TYR A 236 16.00 20.35 -0.37
N TYR A 237 16.25 21.21 -1.35
CA TYR A 237 17.24 22.29 -1.32
C TYR A 237 16.74 23.53 -0.56
N SER A 238 15.44 23.79 -0.64
CA SER A 238 14.79 24.96 -0.07
C SER A 238 14.04 24.61 1.21
N HIS A 239 14.24 25.40 2.26
CA HIS A 239 13.51 25.27 3.52
C HIS A 239 12.01 25.45 3.31
N ASP A 240 11.63 26.39 2.45
CA ASP A 240 10.25 26.83 2.23
C ASP A 240 9.84 26.73 0.74
N SER A 241 8.80 25.93 0.46
CA SER A 241 8.17 25.81 -0.87
C SER A 241 7.11 26.87 -1.17
N ARG A 242 6.67 27.64 -0.18
CA ARG A 242 5.48 28.51 -0.18
C ARG A 242 4.15 27.75 -0.30
N ILE A 243 4.17 26.43 -0.13
CA ILE A 243 2.98 25.57 -0.15
C ILE A 243 2.77 25.04 1.25
N SER A 244 1.56 25.24 1.80
CA SER A 244 1.24 24.78 3.16
C SER A 244 1.37 23.25 3.26
N SER A 245 1.98 22.78 4.35
CA SER A 245 2.09 21.34 4.60
C SER A 245 0.74 20.76 5.01
N PRO A 246 0.35 19.56 4.51
CA PRO A 246 -0.94 18.96 4.86
C PRO A 246 -1.12 18.68 6.36
N ARG A 247 -0.02 18.34 7.06
CA ARG A 247 0.02 18.09 8.50
C ARG A 247 1.37 18.53 9.07
N VAL A 248 1.42 18.75 10.37
CA VAL A 248 2.63 19.11 11.11
C VAL A 248 2.80 18.17 12.29
N PHE A 249 4.04 17.87 12.66
CA PHE A 249 4.39 17.18 13.90
C PHE A 249 5.57 17.88 14.58
N HIS A 250 5.61 17.82 15.90
CA HIS A 250 6.51 18.66 16.69
C HIS A 250 7.65 17.91 17.36
N ASP A 251 7.49 16.60 17.54
CA ASP A 251 8.52 15.78 18.16
C ASP A 251 8.50 14.33 17.64
N PRO A 252 9.57 13.56 17.92
CA PRO A 252 9.64 12.16 17.51
C PRO A 252 8.56 11.26 18.12
N LYS A 253 7.94 11.63 19.25
CA LYS A 253 6.90 10.84 19.91
C LYS A 253 5.58 10.93 19.15
N GLU A 254 5.22 12.12 18.68
CA GLU A 254 4.06 12.33 17.81
C GLU A 254 4.20 11.52 16.51
N ALA A 255 5.35 11.65 15.84
CA ALA A 255 5.63 10.86 14.64
C ALA A 255 5.56 9.35 14.93
N ALA A 256 6.11 8.88 16.04
CA ALA A 256 6.04 7.47 16.42
C ALA A 256 4.61 6.99 16.68
N ALA A 257 3.76 7.80 17.32
CA ALA A 257 2.35 7.48 17.55
C ALA A 257 1.58 7.37 16.22
N ILE A 258 1.86 8.25 15.27
CA ILE A 258 1.31 8.21 13.91
C ILE A 258 1.77 6.93 13.19
N ILE A 259 3.05 6.59 13.24
CA ILE A 259 3.58 5.37 12.60
C ILE A 259 2.99 4.11 13.24
N PHE A 260 2.86 4.11 14.57
CA PHE A 260 2.27 3.00 15.31
C PHE A 260 0.79 2.83 14.95
N SER A 261 0.02 3.92 14.86
CA SER A 261 -1.39 3.88 14.45
C SER A 261 -1.53 3.38 13.01
N LEU A 262 -0.71 3.88 12.08
CA LEU A 262 -0.64 3.39 10.69
C LEU A 262 -0.40 1.89 10.64
N ALA A 263 0.56 1.38 11.43
CA ALA A 263 0.88 -0.04 11.48
C ALA A 263 -0.25 -0.89 12.10
N LYS A 264 -0.99 -0.37 13.08
CA LYS A 264 -2.14 -1.04 13.70
C LYS A 264 -3.36 -1.08 12.78
N LEU A 265 -3.61 0.02 12.07
CA LEU A 265 -4.65 0.10 11.04
C LEU A 265 -4.34 -0.80 9.85
N GLY A 266 -3.06 -0.97 9.48
CA GLY A 266 -2.59 -1.82 8.39
C GLY A 266 -2.33 -3.30 8.72
N THR A 267 -2.93 -3.85 9.79
CA THR A 267 -2.73 -5.24 10.20
C THR A 267 -3.28 -6.25 9.19
N ARG A 268 -2.84 -7.53 9.26
CA ARG A 268 -3.26 -8.60 8.32
C ARG A 268 -4.79 -8.79 8.17
N GLY A 269 -5.57 -8.39 9.18
CA GLY A 269 -7.03 -8.40 9.14
C GLY A 269 -7.65 -7.22 8.39
N ASN A 270 -6.91 -6.12 8.22
CA ASN A 270 -7.33 -4.92 7.51
C ASN A 270 -6.34 -4.63 6.36
N ARG A 271 -6.54 -5.31 5.23
CA ARG A 271 -5.67 -5.16 4.04
C ARG A 271 -5.87 -3.83 3.30
N PHE A 272 -6.81 -3.00 3.73
CA PHE A 272 -7.21 -1.76 3.04
C PHE A 272 -6.38 -0.54 3.46
N SER A 273 -5.67 -0.59 4.61
CA SER A 273 -4.75 0.47 5.04
C SER A 273 -3.30 0.04 4.79
N ARG A 274 -2.86 0.15 3.53
CA ARG A 274 -1.50 -0.24 3.10
C ARG A 274 -0.62 0.93 2.67
N SER A 275 -1.06 2.17 2.82
CA SER A 275 -0.21 3.33 2.54
C SER A 275 0.84 3.54 3.62
N GLY A 276 1.96 4.13 3.22
CA GLY A 276 3.00 4.63 4.10
C GLY A 276 2.76 6.08 4.52
N ALA A 277 3.77 6.66 5.15
CA ALA A 277 3.78 8.05 5.57
C ALA A 277 5.09 8.73 5.15
N LEU A 278 4.99 9.97 4.68
CA LEU A 278 6.12 10.86 4.40
C LEU A 278 6.22 11.89 5.52
N PHE A 279 7.33 11.86 6.25
CA PHE A 279 7.70 12.83 7.27
C PHE A 279 8.77 13.75 6.68
N ALA A 280 8.37 14.95 6.28
CA ALA A 280 9.26 15.95 5.72
C ALA A 280 10.01 16.67 6.85
N ASN A 281 11.32 16.80 6.69
CA ASN A 281 12.22 17.45 7.64
C ASN A 281 12.93 18.61 6.93
N PRO A 282 12.51 19.86 7.16
CA PRO A 282 13.11 21.01 6.51
C PRO A 282 14.63 21.06 6.75
N ILE A 283 15.40 21.37 5.71
CA ILE A 283 16.82 21.70 5.87
C ILE A 283 16.94 23.01 6.67
N SER A 284 17.98 23.15 7.49
CA SER A 284 18.18 24.38 8.25
C SER A 284 18.39 25.60 7.33
N GLU A 285 17.88 26.77 7.74
CA GLU A 285 17.87 27.99 6.91
C GLU A 285 19.28 28.46 6.52
N ASP A 286 20.28 28.21 7.37
CA ASP A 286 21.68 28.58 7.15
C ASP A 286 22.36 27.82 6.01
N VAL A 287 21.89 26.61 5.71
CA VAL A 287 22.39 25.77 4.62
C VAL A 287 21.48 25.83 3.39
N SER A 288 20.22 26.25 3.56
CA SER A 288 19.21 26.24 2.49
C SER A 288 19.60 27.12 1.29
N ILE A 289 19.19 26.69 0.09
CA ILE A 289 19.29 27.51 -1.13
C ILE A 289 17.92 28.15 -1.40
N PRO A 290 17.86 29.44 -1.76
CA PRO A 290 16.59 30.10 -2.10
C PRO A 290 15.84 29.38 -3.22
N LYS A 291 14.51 29.30 -3.08
CA LYS A 291 13.62 28.61 -4.03
C LYS A 291 13.79 29.12 -5.46
N GLU A 292 13.82 30.43 -5.66
CA GLU A 292 13.96 31.04 -6.99
C GLU A 292 15.25 30.61 -7.69
N GLU A 293 16.33 30.44 -6.93
CA GLU A 293 17.61 30.02 -7.48
C GLU A 293 17.56 28.57 -7.97
N ILE A 294 16.98 27.68 -7.17
CA ILE A 294 16.80 26.26 -7.52
C ILE A 294 15.82 26.08 -8.67
N GLU A 295 14.71 26.83 -8.69
CA GLU A 295 13.77 26.82 -9.81
C GLU A 295 14.45 27.22 -11.12
N LYS A 296 15.24 28.30 -11.09
CA LYS A 296 16.00 28.75 -12.27
C LYS A 296 17.00 27.69 -12.74
N ALA A 297 17.79 27.13 -11.83
CA ALA A 297 18.75 26.06 -12.14
C ALA A 297 18.04 24.82 -12.72
N THR A 298 16.90 24.44 -12.13
CA THR A 298 16.15 23.26 -12.56
C THR A 298 15.49 23.46 -13.91
N HIS A 299 14.90 24.63 -14.18
CA HIS A 299 14.35 24.96 -15.50
C HIS A 299 15.42 24.93 -16.60
N GLN A 300 16.61 25.48 -16.32
CA GLN A 300 17.72 25.45 -17.26
C GLN A 300 18.19 24.01 -17.52
N ALA A 301 18.39 23.22 -16.45
CA ALA A 301 18.81 21.83 -16.54
C ALA A 301 17.83 20.95 -17.33
N THR A 302 16.53 21.09 -17.07
CA THR A 302 15.49 20.34 -17.78
C THR A 302 15.36 20.76 -19.24
N SER A 303 15.55 22.06 -19.54
CA SER A 303 15.60 22.55 -20.93
C SER A 303 16.78 21.96 -21.70
N GLU A 304 17.96 21.91 -21.09
CA GLU A 304 19.15 21.28 -21.68
C GLU A 304 18.95 19.77 -21.90
N ALA A 305 18.40 19.04 -20.92
CA ALA A 305 18.09 17.62 -21.05
C ALA A 305 17.15 17.34 -22.24
N THR A 306 16.12 18.18 -22.39
CA THR A 306 15.14 18.08 -23.48
C THR A 306 15.80 18.34 -24.84
N LYS A 307 16.65 19.37 -24.95
CA LYS A 307 17.39 19.68 -26.19
C LYS A 307 18.33 18.56 -26.61
N LEU A 308 18.91 17.86 -25.65
CA LEU A 308 19.82 16.73 -25.88
C LEU A 308 19.08 15.39 -26.06
N GLY A 309 17.75 15.35 -25.96
CA GLY A 309 16.97 14.12 -26.09
C GLY A 309 17.20 13.11 -24.96
N ILE A 310 17.64 13.56 -23.78
CA ILE A 310 17.89 12.69 -22.63
C ILE A 310 16.55 12.42 -21.93
N HIS A 311 16.21 11.14 -21.77
CA HIS A 311 14.92 10.71 -21.25
C HIS A 311 15.05 9.66 -20.13
N GLY A 312 13.95 9.41 -19.41
CA GLY A 312 13.86 8.33 -18.43
C GLY A 312 14.81 8.48 -17.23
N LYS A 313 15.39 7.36 -16.79
CA LYS A 313 16.25 7.29 -15.59
C LYS A 313 17.52 8.15 -15.70
N GLU A 314 18.02 8.36 -16.92
CA GLU A 314 19.23 9.15 -17.20
C GLU A 314 18.97 10.65 -17.08
N ALA A 315 17.77 11.12 -17.44
CA ALA A 315 17.40 12.53 -17.35
C ALA A 315 17.49 13.06 -15.91
N ALA A 316 17.05 12.27 -14.92
CA ALA A 316 17.11 12.67 -13.51
C ALA A 316 18.55 12.90 -13.04
N ASN A 317 19.48 12.01 -13.39
CA ASN A 317 20.89 12.16 -13.03
C ASN A 317 21.53 13.35 -13.75
N PHE A 318 21.21 13.55 -15.03
CA PHE A 318 21.67 14.70 -15.80
C PHE A 318 21.21 16.02 -15.16
N VAL A 319 19.93 16.13 -14.79
CA VAL A 319 19.37 17.32 -14.16
C VAL A 319 20.05 17.62 -12.82
N LEU A 320 20.26 16.62 -11.97
CA LEU A 320 20.94 16.79 -10.68
C LEU A 320 22.38 17.29 -10.86
N ASN A 321 23.13 16.74 -11.82
CA ASN A 321 24.49 17.19 -12.12
C ASN A 321 24.49 18.65 -12.60
N LYS A 322 23.54 19.04 -13.46
CA LYS A 322 23.42 20.43 -13.93
C LYS A 322 23.03 21.38 -12.81
N ILE A 323 22.16 20.99 -11.89
CA ILE A 323 21.85 21.80 -10.69
C ILE A 323 23.10 21.98 -9.82
N LYS A 324 23.94 20.94 -9.68
CA LYS A 324 25.24 21.06 -8.99
C LYS A 324 26.12 22.11 -9.67
N ASP A 325 26.24 22.08 -10.99
CA ASP A 325 27.03 23.05 -11.74
C ASP A 325 26.46 24.48 -11.57
N PHE A 326 25.15 24.67 -11.74
CA PHE A 326 24.51 26.00 -11.66
C PHE A 326 24.51 26.59 -10.25
N THR A 327 24.59 25.76 -9.22
CA THR A 327 24.66 26.20 -7.81
C THR A 327 26.10 26.27 -7.28
N ASN A 328 27.11 26.09 -8.14
CA ASN A 328 28.54 26.04 -7.77
C ASN A 328 28.83 25.02 -6.65
N GLY A 329 28.19 23.85 -6.71
CA GLY A 329 28.36 22.77 -5.74
C GLY A 329 27.54 22.91 -4.45
N ARG A 330 26.86 24.04 -4.21
CA ARG A 330 26.03 24.22 -3.00
C ARG A 330 24.93 23.18 -2.86
N SER A 331 24.34 22.73 -3.96
CA SER A 331 23.31 21.67 -3.93
C SER A 331 23.83 20.35 -3.36
N ASP A 332 25.11 20.00 -3.56
CA ASP A 332 25.71 18.81 -2.98
C ASP A 332 25.89 18.96 -1.46
N SER A 333 26.34 20.13 -1.01
CA SER A 333 26.45 20.46 0.42
C SER A 333 25.09 20.34 1.13
N VAL A 334 24.03 20.88 0.52
CA VAL A 334 22.65 20.76 1.03
C VAL A 334 22.19 19.31 1.04
N SER A 335 22.44 18.57 -0.04
CA SER A 335 22.09 17.14 -0.15
C SER A 335 22.69 16.31 0.99
N ARG A 336 23.98 16.53 1.32
CA ARG A 336 24.68 15.87 2.44
C ARG A 336 24.12 16.29 3.80
N ALA A 337 23.92 17.58 4.02
CA ALA A 337 23.35 18.08 5.28
C ALA A 337 21.92 17.56 5.49
N SER A 338 21.12 17.48 4.41
CA SER A 338 19.76 16.98 4.43
C SER A 338 19.70 15.50 4.83
N ILE A 339 20.48 14.61 4.18
CA ILE A 339 20.48 13.19 4.55
C ILE A 339 20.95 12.97 5.99
N GLU A 340 21.97 13.69 6.46
CA GLU A 340 22.44 13.57 7.85
C GLU A 340 21.35 14.00 8.85
N SER A 341 20.70 15.13 8.62
CA SER A 341 19.58 15.61 9.45
C SER A 341 18.42 14.60 9.46
N ASN A 342 18.05 14.08 8.30
CA ASN A 342 16.97 13.10 8.15
C ASN A 342 17.27 11.80 8.88
N VAL A 343 18.52 11.35 8.82
CA VAL A 343 18.96 10.14 9.51
C VAL A 343 18.94 10.29 11.03
N ILE A 344 19.30 11.46 11.55
CA ILE A 344 19.18 11.78 12.99
C ILE A 344 17.71 11.76 13.42
N LEU A 345 16.84 12.45 12.69
CA LEU A 345 15.41 12.49 13.00
C LEU A 345 14.77 11.10 12.90
N ALA A 346 15.07 10.35 11.83
CA ALA A 346 14.60 8.99 11.64
C ALA A 346 15.03 8.05 12.78
N SER A 347 16.25 8.20 13.28
CA SER A 347 16.77 7.41 14.40
C SER A 347 15.99 7.69 15.69
N LYS A 348 15.74 8.97 15.99
CA LYS A 348 14.91 9.39 17.14
C LYS A 348 13.48 8.85 17.03
N ILE A 349 12.87 8.95 15.85
CA ILE A 349 11.53 8.41 15.58
C ILE A 349 11.52 6.89 15.75
N ALA A 350 12.51 6.17 15.21
CA ALA A 350 12.60 4.72 15.30
C ALA A 350 12.69 4.24 16.76
N ILE A 351 13.40 4.96 17.63
CA ILE A 351 13.49 4.69 19.07
C ILE A 351 12.11 4.76 19.73
N GLU A 352 11.35 5.82 19.46
CA GLU A 352 10.01 5.99 20.02
C GLU A 352 9.01 4.96 19.46
N VAL A 353 9.12 4.61 18.17
CA VAL A 353 8.34 3.52 17.57
C VAL A 353 8.64 2.19 18.25
N ALA A 354 9.92 1.87 18.48
CA ALA A 354 10.35 0.69 19.19
C ALA A 354 9.80 0.64 20.63
N SER A 355 9.81 1.78 21.33
CA SER A 355 9.22 1.93 22.67
C SER A 355 7.73 1.59 22.69
N LEU A 356 6.95 2.10 21.73
CA LEU A 356 5.51 1.79 21.61
C LEU A 356 5.25 0.31 21.34
N TRP A 357 6.05 -0.34 20.48
CA TRP A 357 5.92 -1.77 20.21
C TRP A 357 6.27 -2.64 21.43
N LYS A 358 7.27 -2.25 22.23
CA LYS A 358 7.60 -2.94 23.49
C LYS A 358 6.44 -2.84 24.47
N LYS A 359 5.89 -1.64 24.68
CA LYS A 359 4.71 -1.43 25.54
C LYS A 359 3.50 -2.26 25.10
N ASP A 360 3.21 -2.30 23.80
CA ASP A 360 2.12 -3.11 23.24
C ASP A 360 2.31 -4.61 23.48
N ARG A 361 3.53 -5.12 23.31
CA ARG A 361 3.87 -6.52 23.60
C ARG A 361 3.71 -6.84 25.09
N ASP A 362 4.17 -5.96 25.96
CA ASP A 362 4.12 -6.17 27.41
C ASP A 362 2.67 -6.15 27.92
N LEU A 363 1.81 -5.28 27.38
CA LEU A 363 0.37 -5.27 27.65
C LEU A 363 -0.33 -6.55 27.17
N GLN A 364 0.04 -7.07 26.00
CA GLN A 364 -0.51 -8.34 25.50
C GLN A 364 -0.10 -9.53 26.39
N ASN A 365 1.15 -9.56 26.87
CA ASN A 365 1.62 -10.58 27.79
C ASN A 365 0.92 -10.49 29.15
N TYR A 366 0.68 -9.27 29.66
CA TYR A 366 -0.08 -9.06 30.90
C TYR A 366 -1.52 -9.59 30.80
N ASN A 367 -2.23 -9.27 29.71
CA ASN A 367 -3.61 -9.72 29.49
C ASN A 367 -3.72 -11.24 29.27
N GLN A 368 -2.68 -11.89 28.73
CA GLN A 368 -2.60 -13.36 28.63
C GLN A 368 -2.22 -14.01 29.97
N GLY A 369 -1.46 -13.33 30.83
CA GLY A 369 -1.14 -13.78 32.17
C GLY A 369 -2.31 -13.67 33.16
N SER A 370 -3.14 -12.63 33.04
CA SER A 370 -4.33 -12.45 33.89
C SER A 370 -5.49 -13.39 33.56
N SER A 371 -5.52 -13.97 32.35
CA SER A 371 -6.54 -14.92 31.91
C SER A 371 -6.26 -16.38 32.34
N ILE A 372 -5.26 -16.62 33.17
CA ILE A 372 -4.97 -17.93 33.81
C ILE A 372 -5.57 -18.02 35.23
N ALA A 373 -6.16 -16.94 35.76
CA ALA A 373 -6.83 -16.92 37.06
C ALA A 373 -8.34 -16.70 36.93
N THR A 374 -9.04 -17.64 36.29
CA THR A 374 -10.47 -17.87 36.56
C THR A 374 -10.65 -19.32 36.93
N GLU A 375 -10.93 -19.53 38.21
CA GLU A 375 -11.34 -20.80 38.78
C GLU A 375 -12.49 -21.39 37.96
N LYS A 376 -12.33 -22.65 37.57
CA LYS A 376 -13.40 -23.46 37.02
C LYS A 376 -14.45 -23.68 38.10
N PRO A 377 -15.75 -23.43 37.85
CA PRO A 377 -16.80 -24.06 38.63
C PRO A 377 -16.94 -25.52 38.18
N GLU A 378 -16.90 -26.42 39.14
CA GLU A 378 -17.16 -27.84 38.98
C GLU A 378 -18.62 -28.14 38.60
N GLN A 379 -18.75 -29.12 37.68
CA GLN A 379 -19.83 -30.09 37.50
C GLN A 379 -21.30 -29.63 37.35
N LEU A 380 -21.90 -30.06 36.23
CA LEU A 380 -23.13 -30.86 36.28
C LEU A 380 -23.16 -31.82 35.07
N GLN A 381 -23.22 -33.11 35.37
CA GLN A 381 -23.43 -34.20 34.43
C GLN A 381 -24.84 -34.10 33.84
N GLY A 382 -24.95 -34.33 32.53
CA GLY A 382 -26.21 -34.48 31.82
C GLY A 382 -25.97 -35.12 30.46
N ASN A 383 -26.11 -36.44 30.40
CA ASN A 383 -26.11 -37.22 29.17
C ASN A 383 -27.20 -36.72 28.21
N GLN A 384 -26.86 -36.54 26.92
CA GLN A 384 -27.65 -37.11 25.82
C GLN A 384 -26.92 -36.99 24.47
N ALA A 385 -27.06 -38.06 23.69
CA ALA A 385 -26.35 -38.38 22.46
C ALA A 385 -26.79 -37.55 21.26
N CYS A 386 -25.87 -37.34 20.28
CA CYS A 386 -26.19 -37.55 18.87
C CYS A 386 -24.94 -37.61 17.96
N LYS A 387 -24.72 -38.81 17.42
CA LYS A 387 -24.50 -39.17 16.00
C LYS A 387 -23.44 -38.41 15.18
N ASN A 388 -22.41 -39.18 14.81
CA ASN A 388 -21.69 -39.21 13.52
C ASN A 388 -21.95 -38.06 12.53
N SER A 389 -20.95 -37.19 12.35
CA SER A 389 -20.74 -36.52 11.07
C SER A 389 -19.30 -36.72 10.60
N ILE A 390 -19.20 -37.46 9.49
CA ILE A 390 -18.01 -37.71 8.70
C ILE A 390 -17.46 -36.36 8.25
N ARG A 391 -16.19 -36.04 8.58
CA ARG A 391 -15.48 -34.88 8.05
C ARG A 391 -14.99 -35.19 6.63
N PRO A 392 -15.44 -34.49 5.57
CA PRO A 392 -14.81 -34.60 4.27
C PRO A 392 -13.52 -33.79 4.28
N ARG A 393 -12.42 -34.47 3.97
CA ARG A 393 -11.08 -33.93 3.78
C ARG A 393 -11.06 -33.23 2.42
N ILE A 394 -11.05 -31.89 2.39
CA ILE A 394 -10.98 -31.14 1.11
C ILE A 394 -9.51 -30.91 0.73
N THR A 395 -9.11 -31.59 -0.35
CA THR A 395 -7.90 -31.38 -1.14
C THR A 395 -7.86 -29.99 -1.77
N LYS A 396 -6.69 -29.36 -1.73
CA LYS A 396 -6.42 -28.04 -2.36
C LYS A 396 -6.68 -28.10 -3.87
N TYR A 397 -7.65 -27.34 -4.35
CA TYR A 397 -7.79 -27.05 -5.77
C TYR A 397 -6.86 -25.88 -6.14
N THR A 398 -5.84 -26.18 -6.95
CA THR A 398 -5.04 -25.20 -7.68
C THR A 398 -5.84 -24.72 -8.89
N ALA A 399 -6.33 -23.48 -8.89
CA ALA A 399 -6.86 -22.86 -10.10
C ALA A 399 -5.73 -22.07 -10.79
N ARG A 400 -5.27 -22.61 -11.92
CA ARG A 400 -4.57 -21.83 -12.94
C ARG A 400 -5.53 -20.78 -13.48
N SER A 401 -4.99 -19.61 -13.81
CA SER A 401 -5.70 -18.48 -14.42
C SER A 401 -6.57 -18.90 -15.61
N ASN A 402 -7.85 -18.52 -15.59
CA ASN A 402 -8.54 -17.82 -16.68
C ASN A 402 -9.91 -17.27 -16.23
N SER A 403 -10.30 -16.20 -16.92
CA SER A 403 -11.36 -15.19 -16.74
C SER A 403 -12.58 -15.43 -15.80
N LEU A 404 -13.00 -14.35 -15.14
CA LEU A 404 -14.32 -14.16 -14.48
C LEU A 404 -15.53 -14.61 -15.33
N TYR A 405 -15.36 -14.66 -16.64
CA TYR A 405 -16.38 -15.08 -17.60
C TYR A 405 -16.62 -16.61 -17.57
N GLU A 406 -15.57 -17.41 -17.43
CA GLU A 406 -15.68 -18.87 -17.29
C GLU A 406 -16.31 -19.27 -15.94
N ALA A 407 -16.02 -18.51 -14.89
CA ALA A 407 -16.66 -18.70 -13.58
C ALA A 407 -18.18 -18.44 -13.65
N LYS A 408 -18.60 -17.39 -14.36
CA LYS A 408 -20.04 -17.10 -14.60
C LYS A 408 -20.71 -18.23 -15.40
N ILE A 409 -20.12 -18.69 -16.50
CA ILE A 409 -20.70 -19.75 -17.33
C ILE A 409 -20.81 -21.08 -16.57
N ASN A 410 -19.80 -21.42 -15.77
CA ASN A 410 -19.82 -22.64 -14.96
C ASN A 410 -20.89 -22.58 -13.87
N ALA A 411 -21.05 -21.44 -13.19
CA ALA A 411 -22.14 -21.25 -12.23
C ALA A 411 -23.52 -21.40 -12.89
N PHE A 412 -23.74 -20.81 -14.07
CA PHE A 412 -24.99 -20.95 -14.82
C PHE A 412 -25.28 -22.39 -15.26
N LYS A 413 -24.26 -23.15 -15.69
CA LYS A 413 -24.40 -24.58 -16.01
C LYS A 413 -24.75 -25.42 -14.79
N THR A 414 -24.12 -25.17 -13.64
CA THR A 414 -24.39 -25.88 -12.39
C THR A 414 -25.81 -25.64 -11.88
N ILE A 415 -26.33 -24.42 -11.99
CA ILE A 415 -27.70 -24.05 -11.56
C ILE A 415 -28.77 -24.76 -12.42
N LYS A 416 -28.56 -24.85 -13.74
CA LYS A 416 -29.50 -25.52 -14.65
C LYS A 416 -29.54 -27.04 -14.43
N VAL A 417 -28.42 -27.63 -14.00
CA VAL A 417 -28.30 -29.07 -13.69
C VAL A 417 -28.92 -29.43 -12.34
N LEU A 418 -28.93 -28.50 -11.36
CA LEU A 418 -29.41 -28.77 -10.01
C LEU A 418 -30.90 -28.47 -9.77
N GLY A 419 -31.64 -27.93 -10.75
CA GLY A 419 -33.09 -27.76 -10.65
C GLY A 419 -33.57 -26.93 -9.45
N ILE A 420 -32.74 -26.00 -8.96
CA ILE A 420 -33.03 -25.22 -7.74
C ILE A 420 -34.00 -24.08 -8.11
N ASN A 421 -35.30 -24.38 -8.13
CA ASN A 421 -36.37 -23.41 -8.32
C ASN A 421 -36.96 -22.87 -7.00
N GLU A 422 -36.46 -23.29 -5.85
CA GLU A 422 -36.96 -22.85 -4.55
C GLU A 422 -35.97 -21.95 -3.81
N ILE A 423 -36.45 -20.76 -3.44
CA ILE A 423 -35.73 -19.75 -2.68
C ILE A 423 -35.64 -20.22 -1.21
N PRO A 424 -34.46 -20.53 -0.67
CA PRO A 424 -34.37 -20.97 0.71
C PRO A 424 -34.64 -19.77 1.65
N LYS A 425 -35.74 -19.81 2.39
CA LYS A 425 -35.97 -18.90 3.52
C LYS A 425 -34.97 -19.24 4.62
N PHE A 426 -34.10 -18.30 4.97
CA PHE A 426 -33.08 -18.50 5.99
C PHE A 426 -32.84 -17.29 6.88
N SER A 427 -32.27 -17.52 8.07
CA SER A 427 -31.72 -16.47 8.93
C SER A 427 -30.30 -16.15 8.45
N PRO A 428 -29.97 -14.89 8.07
CA PRO A 428 -28.64 -14.55 7.59
C PRO A 428 -27.62 -14.56 8.73
N ASN A 429 -26.39 -14.99 8.45
CA ASN A 429 -25.25 -14.86 9.36
C ASN A 429 -24.49 -13.54 9.12
N ILE A 430 -24.60 -13.00 7.90
CA ILE A 430 -24.00 -11.72 7.47
C ILE A 430 -25.11 -10.87 6.83
N ALA A 431 -25.29 -9.66 7.33
CA ALA A 431 -26.16 -8.66 6.72
C ALA A 431 -25.31 -7.59 6.03
N ILE A 432 -25.73 -7.18 4.84
CA ILE A 432 -25.11 -6.07 4.11
C ILE A 432 -26.19 -5.04 3.87
N ILE A 433 -25.99 -3.84 4.39
CA ILE A 433 -26.89 -2.71 4.19
C ILE A 433 -26.21 -1.77 3.20
N GLY A 434 -26.83 -1.54 2.06
CA GLY A 434 -26.23 -0.69 1.04
C GLY A 434 -27.10 -0.51 -0.18
N ALA A 435 -26.71 0.44 -1.03
CA ALA A 435 -27.49 0.77 -2.21
C ALA A 435 -27.36 -0.28 -3.32
N VAL A 436 -28.46 -0.48 -4.03
CA VAL A 436 -28.54 -1.18 -5.32
C VAL A 436 -29.04 -0.18 -6.37
N ALA A 437 -28.56 -0.31 -7.59
CA ALA A 437 -28.95 0.55 -8.69
C ALA A 437 -28.98 -0.20 -10.02
N ASN A 438 -29.82 0.24 -10.94
CA ASN A 438 -29.79 -0.21 -12.32
C ASN A 438 -28.70 0.57 -13.05
N LYS A 439 -27.63 -0.12 -13.46
CA LYS A 439 -26.44 0.49 -14.05
C LYS A 439 -26.42 0.29 -15.55
N GLN A 440 -26.40 1.40 -16.28
CA GLN A 440 -26.16 1.48 -17.70
C GLN A 440 -24.68 1.75 -17.95
N ILE A 441 -24.05 0.90 -18.74
CA ILE A 441 -22.65 1.04 -19.15
C ILE A 441 -22.65 1.30 -20.65
N CYS A 442 -22.17 2.47 -21.05
CA CYS A 442 -22.08 2.94 -22.42
C CYS A 442 -20.61 2.96 -22.83
N ASP A 443 -20.14 1.88 -23.46
CA ASP A 443 -18.77 1.79 -23.97
C ASP A 443 -18.69 2.43 -25.35
N PHE A 444 -17.83 3.43 -25.52
CA PHE A 444 -17.58 4.06 -26.82
C PHE A 444 -16.97 3.06 -27.81
N ILE A 445 -17.47 3.07 -29.06
CA ILE A 445 -16.96 2.22 -30.13
C ILE A 445 -16.58 3.10 -31.33
N LEU A 446 -15.39 2.84 -31.89
CA LEU A 446 -14.96 3.45 -33.14
C LEU A 446 -15.83 3.00 -34.31
N SER A 447 -16.15 3.92 -35.22
CA SER A 447 -16.89 3.58 -36.43
C SER A 447 -16.11 2.54 -37.26
N PRO A 448 -16.74 1.47 -37.78
CA PRO A 448 -16.07 0.41 -38.54
C PRO A 448 -15.28 0.91 -39.76
N ASN A 449 -15.64 2.09 -40.29
CA ASN A 449 -15.01 2.70 -41.46
C ASN A 449 -13.87 3.68 -41.11
N ALA A 450 -13.56 3.88 -39.82
CA ALA A 450 -12.53 4.80 -39.36
C ALA A 450 -11.17 4.10 -39.25
N ALA A 451 -10.63 3.63 -40.37
CA ALA A 451 -9.33 2.93 -40.39
C ALA A 451 -8.12 3.80 -39.96
N PHE A 452 -8.33 5.10 -39.74
CA PHE A 452 -7.30 6.07 -39.37
C PHE A 452 -7.61 6.89 -38.11
N ASP A 453 -8.77 6.68 -37.47
CA ASP A 453 -9.11 7.44 -36.26
C ASP A 453 -8.61 6.69 -35.01
N THR A 454 -7.54 7.22 -34.40
CA THR A 454 -6.93 6.66 -33.18
C THR A 454 -7.54 7.24 -31.91
N ASN A 455 -8.48 8.19 -32.03
CA ASN A 455 -9.07 8.84 -30.88
C ASN A 455 -10.16 7.96 -30.26
N LEU A 456 -9.81 7.26 -29.19
CA LEU A 456 -10.72 6.40 -28.44
C LEU A 456 -11.66 7.18 -27.50
N GLN A 457 -11.68 8.51 -27.53
CA GLN A 457 -12.52 9.31 -26.63
C GLN A 457 -13.90 9.64 -27.25
N PRO A 458 -14.98 9.61 -26.46
CA PRO A 458 -16.28 10.13 -26.88
C PRO A 458 -16.19 11.61 -27.25
N ILE A 459 -16.81 11.99 -28.37
CA ILE A 459 -16.89 13.37 -28.82
C ILE A 459 -17.98 14.09 -28.02
N LEU A 460 -17.60 15.12 -27.26
CA LEU A 460 -18.53 15.92 -26.48
C LEU A 460 -19.48 16.70 -27.41
N LYS A 461 -20.73 16.89 -26.93
CA LYS A 461 -21.80 17.59 -27.67
C LYS A 461 -22.14 16.94 -29.03
N SER A 462 -21.83 15.65 -29.18
CA SER A 462 -22.14 14.84 -30.35
C SER A 462 -22.82 13.52 -29.96
N THR A 463 -23.45 12.86 -30.93
CA THR A 463 -23.99 11.50 -30.76
C THR A 463 -22.89 10.49 -31.03
N ASN A 464 -22.53 9.72 -30.01
CA ASN A 464 -21.41 8.77 -30.07
C ASN A 464 -21.91 7.35 -30.32
N HIS A 465 -21.27 6.65 -31.26
CA HIS A 465 -21.48 5.20 -31.41
C HIS A 465 -20.99 4.48 -30.15
N SER A 466 -21.88 3.75 -29.50
CA SER A 466 -21.58 3.09 -28.22
C SER A 466 -22.29 1.73 -28.14
N ARG A 467 -21.73 0.82 -27.35
CA ARG A 467 -22.42 -0.38 -26.89
C ARG A 467 -22.97 -0.12 -25.49
N ILE A 468 -24.26 -0.31 -25.34
CA ILE A 468 -24.96 -0.08 -24.07
C ILE A 468 -25.31 -1.42 -23.44
N GLU A 469 -24.90 -1.61 -22.19
CA GLU A 469 -25.22 -2.79 -21.38
C GLU A 469 -25.91 -2.38 -20.09
N HIS A 470 -26.90 -3.18 -19.67
CA HIS A 470 -27.62 -3.00 -18.40
C HIS A 470 -27.16 -4.07 -17.41
N THR A 471 -26.78 -3.65 -16.21
CA THR A 471 -26.34 -4.52 -15.12
C THR A 471 -26.88 -4.04 -13.79
N VAL A 472 -26.96 -4.91 -12.78
CA VAL A 472 -27.17 -4.45 -11.41
C VAL A 472 -25.84 -3.94 -10.87
N GLY A 473 -25.87 -2.75 -10.27
CA GLY A 473 -24.73 -2.15 -9.60
C GLY A 473 -25.10 -1.60 -8.23
N GLY A 474 -24.19 -0.80 -7.69
CA GLY A 474 -24.31 -0.22 -6.36
C GLY A 474 -23.40 -0.94 -5.37
N VAL A 475 -22.78 -0.16 -4.47
CA VAL A 475 -21.79 -0.68 -3.53
C VAL A 475 -22.35 -1.79 -2.64
N GLY A 476 -23.62 -1.69 -2.24
CA GLY A 476 -24.28 -2.73 -1.45
C GLY A 476 -24.41 -4.05 -2.20
N HIS A 477 -24.80 -3.97 -3.47
CA HIS A 477 -24.86 -5.13 -4.37
C HIS A 477 -23.47 -5.78 -4.54
N ASP A 478 -22.46 -5.00 -4.89
CA ASP A 478 -21.12 -5.53 -5.20
C ASP A 478 -20.49 -6.22 -3.99
N ILE A 479 -20.66 -5.64 -2.80
CA ILE A 479 -20.23 -6.26 -1.54
C ILE A 479 -21.05 -7.52 -1.25
N ALA A 480 -22.37 -7.51 -1.45
CA ALA A 480 -23.22 -8.68 -1.22
C ALA A 480 -22.88 -9.84 -2.13
N LEU A 481 -22.70 -9.59 -3.42
CA LEU A 481 -22.31 -10.60 -4.38
C LEU A 481 -20.91 -11.14 -4.07
N ALA A 482 -19.93 -10.28 -3.84
CA ALA A 482 -18.57 -10.71 -3.49
C ALA A 482 -18.57 -11.54 -2.20
N THR A 483 -19.30 -11.10 -1.17
CA THR A 483 -19.43 -11.80 0.11
C THR A 483 -20.10 -13.16 -0.07
N HIS A 484 -21.20 -13.23 -0.83
CA HIS A 484 -21.88 -14.48 -1.15
C HIS A 484 -20.94 -15.49 -1.84
N LEU A 485 -20.13 -15.03 -2.79
CA LEU A 485 -19.18 -15.88 -3.52
C LEU A 485 -18.03 -16.41 -2.67
N VAL A 486 -17.61 -15.70 -1.62
CA VAL A 486 -16.45 -16.11 -0.77
C VAL A 486 -16.83 -16.73 0.57
N SER A 487 -18.08 -16.58 1.00
CA SER A 487 -18.52 -16.96 2.36
C SER A 487 -18.79 -18.44 2.57
N GLY A 488 -18.65 -19.27 1.53
CA GLY A 488 -18.85 -20.71 1.60
C GLY A 488 -20.27 -21.06 2.07
N ASN A 489 -20.38 -21.65 3.27
CA ASN A 489 -21.67 -22.05 3.85
C ASN A 489 -22.39 -20.95 4.65
N GLN A 490 -21.79 -19.76 4.81
CA GLN A 490 -22.45 -18.68 5.55
C GLN A 490 -23.48 -17.98 4.68
N ARG A 491 -24.63 -17.64 5.27
CA ARG A 491 -25.76 -17.11 4.53
C ARG A 491 -25.75 -15.57 4.56
N VAL A 492 -25.71 -14.96 3.38
CA VAL A 492 -25.58 -13.50 3.17
C VAL A 492 -26.94 -12.92 2.78
N ARG A 493 -27.33 -11.78 3.37
CA ARG A 493 -28.53 -11.04 2.95
C ARG A 493 -28.20 -9.58 2.68
N LEU A 494 -28.63 -9.10 1.51
CA LEU A 494 -28.58 -7.69 1.13
C LEU A 494 -29.86 -6.99 1.56
N TYR A 495 -29.72 -5.92 2.34
CA TYR A 495 -30.77 -4.99 2.72
C TYR A 495 -30.64 -3.72 1.89
N SER A 496 -31.64 -3.46 1.05
CA SER A 496 -31.65 -2.30 0.16
C SER A 496 -33.08 -1.85 -0.17
N LEU A 497 -33.18 -0.77 -0.95
CA LEU A 497 -34.43 -0.14 -1.35
C LEU A 497 -34.52 -0.09 -2.88
N VAL A 498 -35.70 -0.44 -3.39
CA VAL A 498 -36.10 -0.20 -4.78
C VAL A 498 -37.50 0.41 -4.78
N ALA A 499 -37.85 1.17 -5.80
CA ALA A 499 -39.22 1.59 -6.02
C ALA A 499 -40.01 0.48 -6.73
N ASN A 500 -41.34 0.54 -6.66
CA ASN A 500 -42.23 -0.30 -7.44
C ASN A 500 -42.31 0.18 -8.91
N ASP A 501 -41.16 0.26 -9.56
CA ASP A 501 -41.00 0.70 -10.94
C ASP A 501 -40.28 -0.38 -11.77
N LEU A 502 -40.20 -0.17 -13.09
CA LEU A 502 -39.57 -1.12 -14.00
C LEU A 502 -38.09 -1.43 -13.63
N PRO A 503 -37.22 -0.45 -13.34
CA PRO A 503 -35.85 -0.73 -12.88
C PRO A 503 -35.81 -1.52 -11.58
N GLY A 504 -36.71 -1.25 -10.63
CA GLY A 504 -36.79 -1.98 -9.36
C GLY A 504 -37.13 -3.45 -9.56
N SER A 505 -38.10 -3.75 -10.43
CA SER A 505 -38.45 -5.12 -10.78
C SER A 505 -37.29 -5.87 -11.47
N THR A 506 -36.53 -5.16 -12.32
CA THR A 506 -35.36 -5.69 -13.02
C THR A 506 -34.25 -6.06 -12.04
N ILE A 507 -33.92 -5.16 -11.10
CA ILE A 507 -32.93 -5.43 -10.05
C ILE A 507 -33.33 -6.66 -9.24
N VAL A 508 -34.59 -6.74 -8.77
CA VAL A 508 -35.05 -7.89 -7.97
C VAL A 508 -34.91 -9.20 -8.74
N ASN A 509 -35.25 -9.22 -10.04
CA ASN A 509 -35.12 -10.41 -10.87
C ASN A 509 -33.66 -10.79 -11.13
N SER A 510 -32.78 -9.81 -11.38
CA SER A 510 -31.35 -10.05 -11.54
C SER A 510 -30.68 -10.56 -10.26
N LEU A 511 -31.01 -10.00 -9.09
CA LEU A 511 -30.52 -10.50 -7.80
C LEU A 511 -30.90 -11.96 -7.56
N LYS A 512 -32.14 -12.35 -7.93
CA LYS A 512 -32.57 -13.76 -7.88
C LYS A 512 -31.75 -14.64 -8.81
N ALA A 513 -31.49 -14.19 -10.04
CA ALA A 513 -30.67 -14.92 -11.00
C ALA A 513 -29.21 -15.10 -10.51
N GLU A 514 -28.70 -14.17 -9.71
CA GLU A 514 -27.40 -14.25 -9.04
C GLU A 514 -27.41 -15.07 -7.74
N THR A 515 -28.54 -15.72 -7.40
CA THR A 515 -28.73 -16.52 -6.18
C THR A 515 -28.63 -15.73 -4.87
N LEU A 516 -28.74 -14.40 -4.93
CA LEU A 516 -28.79 -13.55 -3.74
C LEU A 516 -30.17 -13.59 -3.09
N ASP A 517 -30.19 -13.51 -1.77
CA ASP A 517 -31.43 -13.46 -1.00
C ASP A 517 -32.08 -12.08 -1.08
N VAL A 518 -33.20 -12.02 -1.81
CA VAL A 518 -33.97 -10.79 -2.04
C VAL A 518 -34.92 -10.42 -0.90
N ASN A 519 -35.06 -11.22 0.15
CA ASN A 519 -35.96 -10.91 1.26
C ASN A 519 -35.54 -9.65 2.06
N GLY A 520 -34.30 -9.17 1.89
CA GLY A 520 -33.85 -7.90 2.44
C GLY A 520 -34.12 -6.69 1.54
N ILE A 521 -34.59 -6.89 0.31
CA ILE A 521 -34.91 -5.80 -0.63
C ILE A 521 -36.33 -5.31 -0.36
N LYS A 522 -36.45 -4.06 0.10
CA LYS A 522 -37.75 -3.43 0.34
C LYS A 522 -38.19 -2.66 -0.90
N VAL A 523 -39.35 -3.03 -1.43
CA VAL A 523 -40.00 -2.33 -2.53
C VAL A 523 -40.89 -1.23 -1.95
N LEU A 524 -40.62 0.02 -2.32
CA LEU A 524 -41.40 1.19 -1.91
C LEU A 524 -42.43 1.55 -2.99
N PRO A 525 -43.61 2.09 -2.63
CA PRO A 525 -44.54 2.61 -3.62
C PRO A 525 -43.91 3.78 -4.40
N GLU A 526 -44.30 3.95 -5.66
CA GLU A 526 -43.74 4.97 -6.56
C GLU A 526 -43.92 6.40 -6.02
N THR A 527 -45.00 6.65 -5.28
CA THR A 527 -45.27 7.96 -4.67
C THR A 527 -45.63 7.79 -3.20
N ILE A 528 -45.02 8.61 -2.34
CA ILE A 528 -45.38 8.73 -0.92
C ILE A 528 -45.69 10.18 -0.58
N TYR A 529 -46.61 10.40 0.36
CA TYR A 529 -46.89 11.72 0.89
C TYR A 529 -46.19 11.89 2.23
N ARG A 530 -45.38 12.95 2.36
CA ARG A 530 -44.77 13.34 3.64
C ARG A 530 -44.89 14.82 3.87
N SER A 531 -45.36 15.20 5.05
CA SER A 531 -45.54 16.61 5.43
C SER A 531 -46.33 17.41 4.37
N GLY A 532 -47.33 16.77 3.75
CA GLY A 532 -48.17 17.38 2.71
C GLY A 532 -47.55 17.42 1.30
N GLN A 533 -46.31 16.97 1.10
CA GLN A 533 -45.64 16.95 -0.20
C GLN A 533 -45.60 15.53 -0.80
N ALA A 534 -45.90 15.42 -2.09
CA ALA A 534 -45.73 14.18 -2.86
C ALA A 534 -44.24 13.99 -3.20
N ILE A 535 -43.64 12.92 -2.70
CA ILE A 535 -42.26 12.52 -3.00
C ILE A 535 -42.33 11.28 -3.90
N GLN A 536 -41.71 11.38 -5.07
CA GLN A 536 -41.61 10.26 -6.00
C GLN A 536 -40.38 9.41 -5.65
N ASN A 537 -40.60 8.13 -5.38
CA ASN A 537 -39.54 7.14 -5.24
C ASN A 537 -39.21 6.61 -6.64
N ARG A 538 -37.96 6.79 -7.06
CA ARG A 538 -37.43 6.20 -8.29
C ARG A 538 -36.29 5.27 -7.93
N THR A 539 -36.32 4.03 -8.42
CA THR A 539 -35.21 3.09 -8.20
C THR A 539 -33.92 3.72 -8.69
N ALA A 540 -32.85 3.56 -7.91
CA ALA A 540 -31.59 4.21 -8.22
C ALA A 540 -31.05 3.76 -9.59
N GLN A 541 -30.48 4.71 -10.33
CA GLN A 541 -29.92 4.46 -11.66
C GLN A 541 -28.54 5.09 -11.79
N CYS A 542 -27.68 4.42 -12.52
CA CYS A 542 -26.34 4.89 -12.83
C CYS A 542 -26.12 4.83 -14.33
N VAL A 543 -25.50 5.86 -14.91
CA VAL A 543 -25.03 5.87 -16.30
C VAL A 543 -23.54 6.09 -16.28
N HIS A 544 -22.81 5.15 -16.86
CA HIS A 544 -21.35 5.19 -16.99
C HIS A 544 -21.01 5.28 -18.47
N ILE A 545 -20.40 6.38 -18.88
CA ILE A 545 -19.87 6.55 -20.23
C ILE A 545 -18.38 6.24 -20.16
N ASN A 546 -17.96 5.25 -20.94
CA ASN A 546 -16.56 4.84 -21.01
C ASN A 546 -15.98 5.15 -22.39
N ASP A 547 -14.68 5.36 -22.44
CA ASP A 547 -13.94 5.51 -23.69
C ASP A 547 -13.74 4.15 -24.39
N GLY A 548 -13.12 4.15 -25.56
CA GLY A 548 -12.84 2.94 -26.34
C GLY A 548 -11.83 1.98 -25.69
N LYS A 549 -11.17 2.38 -24.58
CA LYS A 549 -10.35 1.52 -23.72
C LYS A 549 -11.14 0.94 -22.55
N LYS A 550 -12.41 1.31 -22.40
CA LYS A 550 -13.30 1.01 -21.27
C LYS A 550 -12.94 1.75 -19.97
N ASP A 551 -12.21 2.86 -20.07
CA ASP A 551 -11.96 3.74 -18.93
C ASP A 551 -13.15 4.68 -18.75
N LEU A 552 -13.55 4.95 -17.49
CA LEU A 552 -14.70 5.79 -17.18
C LEU A 552 -14.41 7.26 -17.54
N VAL A 553 -15.24 7.83 -18.41
CA VAL A 553 -15.17 9.25 -18.82
C VAL A 553 -16.16 10.10 -18.01
N LEU A 554 -17.40 9.63 -17.88
CA LEU A 554 -18.45 10.35 -17.15
C LEU A 554 -19.40 9.37 -16.44
N GLY A 555 -19.64 9.63 -15.16
CA GLY A 555 -20.64 8.93 -14.36
C GLY A 555 -21.77 9.87 -13.93
N MET A 556 -23.02 9.48 -14.16
CA MET A 556 -24.20 10.18 -13.65
C MET A 556 -25.04 9.23 -12.81
N ASN A 557 -25.44 9.67 -11.62
CA ASN A 557 -26.03 8.81 -10.60
C ASN A 557 -27.28 9.45 -9.99
N ASP A 558 -28.40 8.73 -10.01
CA ASP A 558 -29.63 9.07 -9.31
C ASP A 558 -29.84 8.07 -8.17
N PHE A 559 -29.65 8.51 -6.92
CA PHE A 559 -29.84 7.71 -5.71
C PHE A 559 -30.84 8.36 -4.74
N GLN A 560 -31.74 9.23 -5.24
CA GLN A 560 -32.64 10.00 -4.38
C GLN A 560 -33.54 9.14 -3.49
N ILE A 561 -33.87 7.92 -3.90
CA ILE A 561 -34.65 6.96 -3.10
C ILE A 561 -34.03 6.68 -1.74
N PHE A 562 -32.69 6.65 -1.62
CA PHE A 562 -32.01 6.40 -0.35
C PHE A 562 -31.98 7.65 0.53
N ARG A 563 -31.91 8.84 -0.05
CA ARG A 563 -31.92 10.12 0.69
C ARG A 563 -33.21 10.31 1.48
N HIS A 564 -34.35 9.96 0.90
CA HIS A 564 -35.65 10.17 1.52
C HIS A 564 -36.14 8.98 2.36
N ASN A 565 -35.50 7.81 2.28
CA ASN A 565 -35.99 6.56 2.88
C ASN A 565 -34.96 5.81 3.75
N SER A 566 -33.84 6.46 4.10
CA SER A 566 -32.76 5.85 4.91
C SER A 566 -33.23 5.31 6.28
N TYR A 567 -34.26 5.91 6.89
CA TYR A 567 -34.83 5.42 8.16
C TYR A 567 -35.42 4.01 8.06
N GLU A 568 -35.71 3.49 6.86
CA GLU A 568 -36.21 2.12 6.70
C GLU A 568 -35.22 1.06 7.18
N PHE A 569 -33.92 1.39 7.18
CA PHE A 569 -32.88 0.50 7.69
C PHE A 569 -32.81 0.45 9.23
N SER A 570 -33.39 1.44 9.94
CA SER A 570 -33.40 1.48 11.41
C SER A 570 -34.21 0.34 12.06
N LYS A 571 -35.08 -0.32 11.29
CA LYS A 571 -35.94 -1.43 11.74
C LYS A 571 -35.23 -2.79 11.67
N ILE A 572 -33.99 -2.85 11.18
CA ILE A 572 -33.24 -4.09 11.03
C ILE A 572 -32.70 -4.50 12.41
N LYS A 573 -33.20 -5.62 12.94
CA LYS A 573 -32.67 -6.23 14.16
C LYS A 573 -31.33 -6.90 13.86
N THR A 574 -30.26 -6.44 14.48
CA THR A 574 -28.88 -6.94 14.27
C THR A 574 -28.39 -7.87 15.39
N SER A 575 -29.19 -8.10 16.43
CA SER A 575 -28.78 -8.81 17.65
C SER A 575 -28.38 -10.28 17.46
N TYR A 576 -28.72 -10.90 16.33
CA TYR A 576 -28.37 -12.28 15.98
C TYR A 576 -27.29 -12.39 14.89
N LEU A 577 -26.76 -11.25 14.41
CA LEU A 577 -25.78 -11.22 13.34
C LEU A 577 -24.36 -11.37 13.89
N LYS A 578 -23.52 -12.13 13.16
CA LYS A 578 -22.10 -12.28 13.50
C LYS A 578 -21.30 -11.03 13.12
N TRP A 579 -21.76 -10.32 12.08
CA TRP A 579 -21.22 -9.08 11.54
C TRP A 579 -22.42 -8.26 11.04
N ALA A 580 -22.54 -7.02 11.48
CA ALA A 580 -23.62 -6.09 11.13
C ALA A 580 -23.04 -4.77 10.62
#